data_AF-A0A6I1KNI1-F1
#
_entry.id   AF-A0A6I1KNI1-F1
#
_cell.length_a   1.000
_cell.length_b   1.000
_cell.length_c   1.000
_cell.angle_alpha   90.00
_cell.angle_beta   90.00
_cell.angle_gamma   90.00
#
_symmetry.space_group_name_H-M   'P 1'
#
loop_
_entity.id
_entity.type
_entity.pdbx_description
1 polymer ?
#
loop_
_entity_poly.entity_id
_entity_poly.type
_entity_poly.pdbx_seq_one_letter_code
_entity_poly.pdbx_strand_id
1 'polypeptide(L)'
;MKKQEHFRIVAVKAEKPYRLRLTFGDSATMTVDLAAIINRIPALAPLKDKKLFAKARVDEWGRTVEWIPGELDMAGDNLRAEGVEQSGGISHERIWEWMHRNGLTLDSAAEALGISRRMLAYYRSGQKPIPRYIWLACVGWEAERRKAA
;
A
#
# COMPACT_ATOMS: atom_id res chain seq x y z
N MET A 1 2.99 -20.54 1.16
CA MET A 1 3.23 -19.09 0.98
C MET A 1 3.74 -18.54 2.30
N LYS A 2 4.92 -17.90 2.36
CA LYS A 2 5.37 -17.27 3.63
C LYS A 2 4.34 -16.22 4.04
N LYS A 3 3.96 -16.22 5.31
CA LYS A 3 2.99 -15.27 5.87
C LYS A 3 3.58 -13.86 5.75
N GLN A 4 2.89 -12.97 5.04
CA GLN A 4 3.31 -11.58 4.82
C GLN A 4 2.94 -10.75 6.07
N GLU A 5 3.70 -10.94 7.15
CA GLU A 5 3.42 -10.29 8.44
C GLU A 5 3.38 -8.76 8.35
N HIS A 6 4.11 -8.16 7.40
CA HIS A 6 4.09 -6.72 7.14
C HIS A 6 2.76 -6.18 6.58
N PHE A 7 1.87 -7.05 6.10
CA PHE A 7 0.50 -6.68 5.71
C PHE A 7 -0.55 -7.19 6.68
N ARG A 8 -0.19 -8.11 7.59
CA ARG A 8 -1.13 -8.58 8.60
C ARG A 8 -1.39 -7.46 9.60
N ILE A 9 -2.64 -7.11 9.81
CA ILE A 9 -3.09 -6.12 10.79
C ILE A 9 -3.28 -6.85 12.12
N VAL A 10 -2.66 -6.35 13.18
CA VAL A 10 -2.81 -6.91 14.54
C VAL A 10 -3.67 -6.05 15.43
N ALA A 11 -3.76 -4.75 15.14
CA ALA A 11 -4.64 -3.84 15.84
C ALA A 11 -5.05 -2.68 14.94
N VAL A 12 -6.28 -2.20 15.13
CA VAL A 12 -6.78 -0.94 14.57
C VAL A 12 -7.45 -0.15 15.68
N LYS A 13 -7.23 1.17 15.66
CA LYS A 13 -7.98 2.13 16.46
C LYS A 13 -8.48 3.25 15.55
N ALA A 14 -9.79 3.43 15.47
CA ALA A 14 -10.36 4.65 14.90
C ALA A 14 -10.04 5.83 15.83
N GLU A 15 -9.35 6.84 15.30
CA GLU A 15 -9.09 8.09 16.01
C GLU A 15 -10.18 9.11 15.66
N LYS A 16 -9.82 10.38 15.41
CA LYS A 16 -10.74 11.34 14.83
C LYS A 16 -11.07 10.92 13.39
N PRO A 17 -12.35 10.99 12.95
CA PRO A 17 -12.69 10.71 11.56
C PRO A 17 -11.87 11.60 10.60
N TYR A 18 -11.25 11.06 9.55
CA TYR A 18 -11.30 9.67 9.04
C TYR A 18 -9.96 8.95 9.21
N ARG A 19 -9.35 9.03 10.40
CA ARG A 19 -8.03 8.44 10.69
C ARG A 19 -8.10 7.11 11.43
N LEU A 20 -7.28 6.18 10.97
CA LEU A 20 -6.99 4.92 11.64
C LEU A 20 -5.55 4.91 12.15
N ARG A 21 -5.35 4.45 13.39
CA ARG A 21 -4.04 3.99 13.86
C ARG A 21 -3.98 2.48 13.73
N LEU A 22 -3.02 1.98 12.95
CA LEU A 22 -2.82 0.58 12.64
C LEU A 22 -1.53 0.08 13.26
N THR A 23 -1.55 -1.15 13.76
CA THR A 23 -0.34 -1.92 14.09
C THR A 23 -0.32 -3.16 13.23
N PHE A 24 0.83 -3.45 12.63
CA PHE A 24 1.04 -4.60 11.73
C PHE A 24 1.80 -5.75 12.42
N GLY A 25 1.79 -6.93 11.82
CA GLY A 25 2.44 -8.14 12.32
C GLY A 25 3.97 -8.04 12.38
N ASP A 26 4.57 -7.13 11.60
CA ASP A 26 5.99 -6.75 11.70
C ASP A 26 6.26 -5.68 12.77
N SER A 27 5.30 -5.42 13.65
CA SER A 27 5.33 -4.40 14.72
C SER A 27 5.35 -2.95 14.22
N ALA A 28 5.25 -2.69 12.91
CA ALA A 28 5.13 -1.33 12.41
C ALA A 28 3.80 -0.71 12.85
N THR A 29 3.84 0.56 13.27
CA THR A 29 2.65 1.36 13.57
C THR A 29 2.58 2.55 12.63
N MET A 30 1.39 2.82 12.11
CA MET A 30 1.14 3.97 11.24
C MET A 30 -0.25 4.56 11.45
N THR A 31 -0.35 5.85 11.17
CA THR A 31 -1.63 6.55 11.13
C THR A 31 -1.98 6.79 9.66
N VAL A 32 -3.16 6.34 9.25
CA VAL A 32 -3.67 6.47 7.87
C VAL A 32 -4.91 7.34 7.90
N ASP A 33 -4.90 8.43 7.14
CA ASP A 33 -6.06 9.30 6.91
C ASP A 33 -6.81 8.82 5.66
N LEU A 34 -8.04 8.35 5.84
CA LEU A 34 -8.87 7.78 4.78
C LEU A 34 -9.79 8.81 4.13
N ALA A 35 -9.76 10.09 4.55
CA ALA A 35 -10.72 11.09 4.08
C ALA A 35 -10.71 11.25 2.55
N ALA A 36 -9.52 11.30 1.93
CA ALA A 36 -9.39 11.43 0.48
C ALA A 36 -9.93 10.19 -0.26
N ILE A 37 -9.61 8.99 0.25
CA ILE A 37 -9.99 7.71 -0.35
C ILE A 37 -11.52 7.51 -0.26
N ILE A 38 -12.12 7.79 0.90
CA ILE A 38 -13.57 7.72 1.13
C ILE A 38 -14.34 8.66 0.18
N ASN A 39 -13.75 9.83 -0.14
CA ASN A 39 -14.37 10.76 -1.09
C ASN A 39 -14.19 10.34 -2.55
N ARG A 40 -13.11 9.63 -2.87
CA ARG A 40 -12.78 9.19 -4.23
C ARG A 40 -13.49 7.90 -4.64
N ILE A 41 -13.66 6.94 -3.73
CA ILE A 41 -14.13 5.59 -4.04
C ILE A 41 -15.61 5.43 -3.60
N PRO A 42 -16.56 5.27 -4.55
CA PRO A 42 -17.98 5.17 -4.22
C PRO A 42 -18.34 4.02 -3.25
N ALA A 43 -17.65 2.87 -3.36
CA ALA A 43 -17.85 1.73 -2.47
C ALA A 43 -17.57 2.04 -0.98
N LEU A 44 -16.74 3.05 -0.71
CA LEU A 44 -16.40 3.49 0.65
C LEU A 44 -17.30 4.64 1.15
N ALA A 45 -18.26 5.11 0.34
CA ALA A 45 -19.17 6.19 0.72
C ALA A 45 -19.90 5.98 2.06
N PRO A 46 -20.31 4.75 2.47
CA PRO A 46 -20.91 4.53 3.79
C PRO A 46 -20.00 4.99 4.95
N LEU A 47 -18.68 4.94 4.80
CA LEU A 47 -17.73 5.39 5.82
C LEU A 47 -17.75 6.89 6.08
N LYS A 48 -18.48 7.69 5.26
CA LYS A 48 -18.75 9.10 5.57
C LYS A 48 -19.56 9.24 6.87
N ASP A 49 -20.37 8.24 7.23
CA ASP A 49 -20.97 8.17 8.57
C ASP A 49 -19.88 7.91 9.61
N LYS A 50 -19.61 8.93 10.44
CA LYS A 50 -18.62 8.89 11.51
C LYS A 50 -18.91 7.80 12.55
N LYS A 51 -20.19 7.47 12.78
CA LYS A 51 -20.57 6.38 13.70
C LYS A 51 -20.23 5.03 13.10
N LEU A 52 -20.43 4.84 11.80
CA LEU A 52 -19.97 3.65 11.10
C LEU A 52 -18.44 3.58 11.13
N PHE A 53 -17.74 4.66 10.74
CA PHE A 53 -16.29 4.72 10.71
C PHE A 53 -15.63 4.32 12.05
N ALA A 54 -16.21 4.75 13.17
CA ALA A 54 -15.72 4.43 14.51
C ALA A 54 -15.79 2.93 14.86
N LYS A 55 -16.55 2.12 14.10
CA LYS A 55 -16.66 0.66 14.29
C LYS A 55 -15.55 -0.15 13.61
N ALA A 56 -14.54 0.52 13.04
CA ALA A 56 -13.38 -0.14 12.44
C ALA A 56 -12.81 -1.21 13.37
N ARG A 57 -12.68 -2.43 12.88
CA ARG A 57 -12.04 -3.54 13.59
C ARG A 57 -11.24 -4.40 12.64
N VAL A 58 -10.32 -5.17 13.18
CA VAL A 58 -9.58 -6.15 12.39
C VAL A 58 -10.49 -7.37 12.15
N ASP A 59 -10.49 -7.92 10.95
CA ASP A 59 -11.15 -9.20 10.66
C ASP A 59 -10.51 -10.37 11.43
N GLU A 60 -11.18 -11.53 11.43
CA GLU A 60 -10.74 -12.69 12.20
C GLU A 60 -9.37 -13.25 11.76
N TRP A 61 -8.92 -12.95 10.53
CA TRP A 61 -7.64 -13.42 9.99
C TRP A 61 -6.52 -12.37 10.00
N GLY A 62 -6.79 -11.13 10.42
CA GLY A 62 -5.83 -10.03 10.38
C GLY A 62 -5.48 -9.54 8.98
N ARG A 63 -6.35 -9.77 7.99
CA ARG A 63 -6.14 -9.40 6.58
C ARG A 63 -6.70 -8.02 6.25
N THR A 64 -7.79 -7.62 6.90
CA THR A 64 -8.50 -6.39 6.57
C THR A 64 -8.88 -5.60 7.82
N VAL A 65 -9.10 -4.30 7.66
CA VAL A 65 -9.97 -3.55 8.56
C VAL A 65 -11.37 -3.62 7.99
N GLU A 66 -12.32 -4.15 8.75
CA GLU A 66 -13.73 -4.23 8.37
C GLU A 66 -14.58 -3.26 9.21
N TRP A 67 -15.64 -2.76 8.57
CA TRP A 67 -16.71 -1.99 9.19
C TRP A 67 -18.05 -2.71 9.11
N ILE A 68 -18.27 -3.44 8.00
CA ILE A 68 -19.41 -4.32 7.78
C ILE A 68 -18.83 -5.65 7.26
N PRO A 69 -18.92 -6.76 8.01
CA PRO A 69 -18.36 -8.05 7.61
C PRO A 69 -18.82 -8.48 6.23
N GLY A 70 -17.86 -8.80 5.35
CA GLY A 70 -18.14 -9.29 4.00
C GLY A 70 -18.69 -8.23 3.03
N GLU A 71 -18.90 -6.99 3.46
CA GLU A 71 -19.48 -5.94 2.62
C GLU A 71 -18.59 -4.68 2.52
N LEU A 72 -17.91 -4.31 3.61
CA LEU A 72 -17.15 -3.08 3.70
C LEU A 72 -15.88 -3.28 4.51
N ASP A 73 -14.77 -3.47 3.79
CA ASP A 73 -13.44 -3.63 4.35
C ASP A 73 -12.36 -2.95 3.50
N MET A 74 -11.16 -2.85 4.06
CA MET A 74 -9.95 -2.43 3.36
C MET A 74 -8.80 -3.37 3.71
N ALA A 75 -8.10 -3.86 2.68
CA ALA A 75 -7.00 -4.81 2.84
C ALA A 75 -5.76 -4.17 3.47
N GLY A 76 -5.02 -4.96 4.25
CA GLY A 76 -3.86 -4.52 4.99
C GLY A 76 -2.69 -4.06 4.12
N ASP A 77 -2.55 -4.60 2.91
CA ASP A 77 -1.57 -4.14 1.92
C ASP A 77 -1.92 -2.74 1.39
N ASN A 78 -3.18 -2.48 1.03
CA ASN A 78 -3.61 -1.12 0.63
C ASN A 78 -3.44 -0.12 1.78
N LEU A 79 -3.85 -0.49 3.01
CA LEU A 79 -3.67 0.38 4.17
C LEU A 79 -2.19 0.64 4.49
N ARG A 80 -1.32 -0.36 4.30
CA ARG A 80 0.13 -0.23 4.43
C ARG A 80 0.70 0.70 3.37
N ALA A 81 0.26 0.56 2.12
CA ALA A 81 0.67 1.43 1.03
C ALA A 81 0.32 2.89 1.34
N GLU A 82 -0.95 3.15 1.68
CA GLU A 82 -1.44 4.48 2.05
C GLU A 82 -0.65 5.10 3.21
N GLY A 83 -0.40 4.36 4.29
CA GLY A 83 0.41 4.87 5.41
C GLY A 83 1.87 5.18 5.05
N VAL A 84 2.46 4.39 4.13
CA VAL A 84 3.80 4.68 3.61
C VAL A 84 3.80 5.95 2.75
N GLU A 85 2.81 6.15 1.88
CA GLU A 85 2.76 7.33 1.02
C GLU A 85 2.45 8.61 1.82
N GLN A 86 1.53 8.56 2.77
CA GLN A 86 1.18 9.71 3.62
C GLN A 86 2.33 10.15 4.53
N SER A 87 3.28 9.26 4.82
CA SER A 87 4.52 9.60 5.54
C SER A 87 5.66 10.05 4.62
N GLY A 88 5.41 10.20 3.32
CA GLY A 88 6.40 10.64 2.32
C GLY A 88 7.30 9.51 1.79
N GLY A 89 6.99 8.26 2.11
CA GLY A 89 7.66 7.08 1.57
C GLY A 89 7.19 6.70 0.17
N ILE A 90 7.75 5.61 -0.34
CA ILE A 90 7.36 5.00 -1.62
C ILE A 90 6.73 3.64 -1.31
N SER A 91 5.45 3.49 -1.63
CA SER A 91 4.71 2.26 -1.39
C SER A 91 5.10 1.15 -2.39
N HIS A 92 4.85 -0.10 -2.01
CA HIS A 92 5.07 -1.25 -2.88
C HIS A 92 4.20 -1.21 -4.15
N GLU A 93 3.01 -0.61 -4.07
CA GLU A 93 2.10 -0.41 -5.20
C GLU A 93 2.75 0.43 -6.31
N ARG A 94 3.57 1.43 -5.96
CA ARG A 94 4.26 2.28 -6.95
C ARG A 94 5.17 1.50 -7.89
N ILE A 95 5.84 0.46 -7.39
CA ILE A 95 6.65 -0.43 -8.23
C ILE A 95 5.75 -1.27 -9.12
N TRP A 96 4.66 -1.80 -8.58
CA TRP A 96 3.70 -2.58 -9.35
C TRP A 96 3.08 -1.74 -10.49
N GLU A 97 2.64 -0.53 -10.20
CA GLU A 97 2.07 0.43 -11.17
C GLU A 97 3.09 0.82 -12.23
N TRP A 98 4.35 1.07 -11.84
CA TRP A 98 5.43 1.39 -12.77
C TRP A 98 5.70 0.23 -13.72
N MET A 99 5.74 -1.00 -13.22
CA MET A 99 5.88 -2.18 -14.08
C MET A 99 4.68 -2.33 -15.01
N HIS A 100 3.46 -2.20 -14.47
CA HIS A 100 2.21 -2.40 -15.23
C HIS A 100 2.09 -1.41 -16.39
N ARG A 101 2.23 -0.10 -16.12
CA ARG A 101 2.06 0.94 -17.15
C ARG A 101 3.16 0.93 -18.23
N ASN A 102 4.28 0.27 -17.97
CA ASN A 102 5.39 0.13 -18.92
C ASN A 102 5.48 -1.29 -19.54
N GLY A 103 4.52 -2.17 -19.24
CA GLY A 103 4.51 -3.54 -19.76
C GLY A 103 5.72 -4.39 -19.32
N LEU A 104 6.28 -4.12 -18.14
CA LEU A 104 7.49 -4.80 -17.66
C LEU A 104 7.16 -6.07 -16.87
N THR A 105 7.92 -7.14 -17.15
CA THR A 105 7.98 -8.32 -16.30
C THR A 105 8.92 -8.07 -15.14
N LEU A 106 8.96 -8.97 -14.15
CA LEU A 106 9.93 -8.84 -13.05
C LEU A 106 11.38 -8.92 -13.55
N ASP A 107 11.63 -9.65 -14.63
CA ASP A 107 12.98 -9.81 -15.20
C ASP A 107 13.39 -8.54 -15.95
N SER A 108 12.56 -8.03 -16.86
CA SER A 108 12.89 -6.82 -17.62
C SER A 108 12.91 -5.56 -16.75
N ALA A 109 12.10 -5.50 -15.71
CA ALA A 109 12.16 -4.43 -14.71
C ALA A 109 13.44 -4.46 -13.87
N ALA A 110 13.91 -5.66 -13.50
CA ALA A 110 15.14 -5.81 -12.74
C ALA A 110 16.36 -5.40 -13.59
N GLU A 111 16.37 -5.80 -14.87
CA GLU A 111 17.35 -5.37 -15.85
C GLU A 111 17.34 -3.85 -16.05
N ALA A 112 16.16 -3.25 -16.25
CA ALA A 112 16.00 -1.81 -16.43
C ALA A 112 16.56 -0.98 -15.26
N LEU A 113 16.45 -1.49 -14.04
CA LEU A 113 16.93 -0.83 -12.82
C LEU A 113 18.37 -1.22 -12.43
N GLY A 114 18.98 -2.17 -13.13
CA GLY A 114 20.31 -2.68 -12.80
C GLY A 114 20.38 -3.35 -11.41
N ILE A 115 19.30 -4.02 -10.98
CA ILE A 115 19.24 -4.70 -9.68
C ILE A 115 18.90 -6.18 -9.85
N SER A 116 19.17 -6.99 -8.82
CA SER A 116 18.72 -8.40 -8.86
C SER A 116 17.20 -8.51 -8.89
N ARG A 117 16.68 -9.48 -9.67
CA ARG A 117 15.27 -9.87 -9.68
C ARG A 117 14.69 -10.10 -8.29
N ARG A 118 15.49 -10.72 -7.40
CA ARG A 118 15.10 -10.97 -5.99
C ARG A 118 14.90 -9.67 -5.21
N MET A 119 15.77 -8.67 -5.39
CA MET A 119 15.60 -7.37 -4.73
C MET A 119 14.35 -6.65 -5.23
N LEU A 120 14.09 -6.67 -6.53
CA LEU A 120 12.86 -6.10 -7.07
C LEU A 120 11.61 -6.81 -6.52
N ALA A 121 11.66 -8.14 -6.36
CA ALA A 121 10.57 -8.91 -5.75
C ALA A 121 10.28 -8.46 -4.31
N TYR A 122 11.32 -8.15 -3.52
CA TYR A 122 11.15 -7.65 -2.16
C TYR A 122 10.48 -6.27 -2.12
N TYR A 123 10.85 -5.37 -3.04
CA TYR A 123 10.22 -4.06 -3.16
C TYR A 123 8.75 -4.17 -3.58
N ARG A 124 8.47 -4.95 -4.64
CA ARG A 124 7.12 -5.15 -5.17
C ARG A 124 6.18 -5.82 -4.18
N SER A 125 6.69 -6.70 -3.32
CA SER A 125 5.88 -7.37 -2.28
C SER A 125 5.76 -6.60 -0.98
N GLY A 126 6.39 -5.42 -0.86
CA GLY A 126 6.42 -4.64 0.39
C GLY A 126 7.28 -5.25 1.50
N GLN A 127 7.97 -6.37 1.25
CA GLN A 127 8.83 -7.01 2.25
C GLN A 127 10.04 -6.16 2.63
N LYS A 128 10.53 -5.33 1.71
CA LYS A 128 11.55 -4.31 1.99
C LYS A 128 11.06 -2.93 1.58
N PRO A 129 11.37 -1.88 2.37
CA PRO A 129 11.07 -0.52 1.96
C PRO A 129 11.82 -0.18 0.68
N ILE A 130 11.21 0.63 -0.18
CA ILE A 130 11.80 1.08 -1.44
C ILE A 130 12.70 2.30 -1.14
N PRO A 131 14.02 2.21 -1.36
CA PRO A 131 14.89 3.37 -1.23
C PRO A 131 14.53 4.45 -2.26
N ARG A 132 14.68 5.72 -1.89
CA ARG A 132 14.39 6.86 -2.77
C ARG A 132 15.10 6.77 -4.12
N TYR A 133 16.36 6.34 -4.14
CA TYR A 133 17.13 6.22 -5.38
C TYR A 133 16.59 5.14 -6.32
N ILE A 134 15.92 4.10 -5.82
CA ILE A 134 15.25 3.09 -6.67
C ILE A 134 14.05 3.73 -7.37
N TRP A 135 13.23 4.49 -6.66
CA TRP A 135 12.11 5.18 -7.29
C TRP A 135 12.57 6.27 -8.26
N LEU A 136 13.62 7.00 -7.94
CA LEU A 136 14.24 7.94 -8.88
C LEU A 136 14.75 7.24 -10.14
N ALA A 137 15.31 6.03 -10.04
CA ALA A 137 15.70 5.23 -11.19
C ALA A 137 14.49 4.82 -12.05
N CYS A 138 13.36 4.40 -11.43
CA CYS A 138 12.11 4.13 -12.16
C CYS A 138 11.65 5.34 -12.98
N VAL A 139 11.60 6.53 -12.35
CA VAL A 139 11.18 7.77 -13.00
C VAL A 139 12.17 8.21 -14.08
N GLY A 140 13.47 8.11 -13.80
CA GLY A 140 14.53 8.44 -14.76
C GLY A 140 14.48 7.55 -16.01
N TRP A 141 14.27 6.25 -15.83
CA TRP A 141 14.11 5.30 -16.93
C TRP A 141 12.89 5.65 -17.81
N GLU A 142 11.76 6.04 -17.22
CA GLU A 142 10.60 6.50 -18.00
C GLU A 142 10.90 7.78 -18.78
N ALA A 143 11.60 8.72 -18.16
CA ALA A 143 11.95 9.99 -18.78
C ALA A 143 12.87 9.78 -20.00
N GLU A 144 13.88 8.91 -19.89
CA GLU A 144 14.77 8.59 -21.02
C GLU A 144 14.02 7.90 -22.17
N ARG A 145 13.09 6.99 -21.87
CA ARG A 145 12.25 6.37 -22.93
C ARG A 145 11.33 7.36 -23.63
N ARG A 146 10.79 8.36 -22.91
CA ARG A 146 9.96 9.41 -23.53
C ARG A 146 10.77 10.34 -24.42
N LYS A 147 12.05 10.58 -24.11
CA LYS A 147 12.94 11.37 -24.98
C LYS A 147 13.33 10.63 -26.26
N ALA A 148 13.36 9.29 -26.20
CA ALA A 148 13.73 8.44 -27.33
C ALA A 148 12.57 8.06 -28.25
N ALA A 149 11.32 8.42 -27.89
CA ALA A 149 10.11 8.20 -28.67
C ALA A 149 9.73 9.45 -29.47
#